data_AF-A0A6P9DYB6-F1
#
_entry.id   AF-A0A6P9DYB6-F1
#
_cell.length_a   1.000
_cell.length_b   1.000
_cell.length_c   1.000
_cell.angle_alpha   90.00
_cell.angle_beta   90.00
_cell.angle_gamma   90.00
#
_symmetry.space_group_name_H-M   'P 1'
#
loop_
_entity.id
_entity.type
_entity.pdbx_description
1 polymer ?
#
loop_
_entity_poly.entity_id
_entity_poly.type
_entity_poly.pdbx_seq_one_letter_code
_entity_poly.pdbx_strand_id
1 'polypeptide(L)'
;MYHFAPNDIFSDDEEFTHQEIDDELTVTIPEEDLLASNHLNFEQKHAYNLILETLLLDKSAAFFIDGPAGTGKTFLYKAFLAEIRSKHIIALATASSSVVASILPGGRTAYSRFKIPLNIEKNSTCNVSKQGNLAKLLRLAKLIIWDEAPMFGKHSIEAVDKMLRDINDTDLPFGGKVIVFGRDFH
;
A
#
# COMPACT_ATOMS: atom_id res chain seq x y z
N MET A 1 -22.75 49.62 -19.24
CA MET A 1 -22.80 48.85 -17.99
C MET A 1 -23.30 47.47 -18.34
N TYR A 2 -22.45 46.45 -18.22
CA TYR A 2 -22.85 45.05 -18.31
C TYR A 2 -22.53 44.42 -16.97
N HIS A 3 -23.55 43.86 -16.33
CA HIS A 3 -23.44 43.13 -15.08
C HIS A 3 -23.29 41.66 -15.43
N PHE A 4 -22.16 41.05 -15.06
CA PHE A 4 -22.00 39.60 -15.12
C PHE A 4 -22.31 39.04 -13.73
N ALA A 5 -23.30 38.17 -13.66
CA ALA A 5 -23.58 37.34 -12.49
C ALA A 5 -22.39 36.40 -12.23
N PRO A 6 -22.13 36.02 -10.97
CA PRO A 6 -21.07 35.07 -10.66
C PRO A 6 -21.48 33.70 -11.19
N ASN A 7 -20.71 33.18 -12.16
CA ASN A 7 -20.77 31.77 -12.50
C ASN A 7 -20.00 31.01 -11.42
N ASP A 8 -20.70 30.72 -10.33
CA ASP A 8 -20.42 29.54 -9.52
C ASP A 8 -20.73 28.32 -10.40
N ILE A 9 -19.73 27.89 -11.16
CA ILE A 9 -19.62 26.53 -11.67
C ILE A 9 -18.33 25.99 -11.07
N PHE A 10 -18.35 25.75 -9.75
CA PHE A 10 -17.48 24.74 -9.18
C PHE A 10 -18.02 23.42 -9.69
N SER A 11 -17.30 22.84 -10.65
CA SER A 11 -17.62 21.56 -11.25
C SER A 11 -17.59 20.47 -10.19
N ASP A 12 -18.67 19.67 -10.13
CA ASP A 12 -18.79 18.42 -9.38
C ASP A 12 -17.65 17.39 -9.66
N ASP A 13 -16.72 17.70 -10.56
CA ASP A 13 -15.57 16.87 -10.93
C ASP A 13 -14.45 16.81 -9.86
N GLU A 14 -14.35 17.76 -8.93
CA GLU A 14 -13.35 17.67 -7.85
C GLU A 14 -13.78 16.71 -6.73
N GLU A 15 -15.07 16.59 -6.45
CA GLU A 15 -15.61 15.83 -5.32
C GLU A 15 -15.48 14.30 -5.50
N PHE A 16 -15.50 13.81 -6.74
CA PHE A 16 -15.29 12.39 -7.06
C PHE A 16 -13.81 11.97 -7.07
N THR A 17 -12.86 12.90 -7.01
CA THR A 17 -11.44 12.58 -7.23
C THR A 17 -10.68 12.08 -6.01
N HIS A 18 -11.28 12.13 -4.82
CA HIS A 18 -10.59 11.87 -3.56
C HIS A 18 -11.06 10.64 -2.78
N GLN A 19 -12.18 10.00 -3.13
CA GLN A 19 -12.76 8.94 -2.29
C GLN A 19 -11.77 7.82 -1.91
N GLU A 20 -10.96 7.30 -2.84
CA GLU A 20 -9.99 6.25 -2.49
C GLU A 20 -8.84 6.73 -1.59
N ILE A 21 -8.50 8.01 -1.66
CA ILE A 21 -7.47 8.65 -0.82
C ILE A 21 -8.06 8.94 0.56
N ASP A 22 -9.27 9.51 0.60
CA ASP A 22 -9.98 9.83 1.82
C ASP A 22 -10.30 8.55 2.61
N ASP A 23 -10.78 7.50 1.94
CA ASP A 23 -10.98 6.16 2.52
C ASP A 23 -9.70 5.67 3.21
N GLU A 24 -8.54 5.93 2.63
CA GLU A 24 -7.25 5.45 3.14
C GLU A 24 -6.71 6.33 4.28
N LEU A 25 -6.92 7.65 4.21
CA LEU A 25 -6.55 8.59 5.27
C LEU A 25 -7.46 8.51 6.50
N THR A 26 -8.71 8.05 6.30
CA THR A 26 -9.71 7.90 7.37
C THR A 26 -9.74 6.50 7.99
N VAL A 27 -8.84 5.60 7.58
CA VAL A 27 -8.70 4.28 8.22
C VAL A 27 -8.43 4.46 9.70
N THR A 28 -9.37 4.02 10.54
CA THR A 28 -9.19 4.03 11.99
C THR A 28 -7.96 3.20 12.36
N ILE A 29 -7.06 3.84 13.11
CA ILE A 29 -5.87 3.19 13.66
C ILE A 29 -6.22 2.76 15.09
N PRO A 30 -6.26 1.45 15.38
CA PRO A 30 -6.48 0.99 16.75
C PRO A 30 -5.40 1.51 17.70
N GLU A 31 -5.77 1.85 18.93
CA GLU A 31 -4.82 2.39 19.91
C GLU A 31 -3.72 1.36 20.24
N GLU A 32 -4.08 0.08 20.29
CA GLU A 32 -3.11 -1.01 20.47
C GLU A 32 -2.06 -1.07 19.36
N ASP A 33 -2.42 -0.70 18.12
CA ASP A 33 -1.51 -0.71 16.98
C ASP A 33 -0.54 0.48 17.04
N LEU A 34 -0.95 1.64 17.58
CA LEU A 34 -0.07 2.77 17.87
C LEU A 34 1.00 2.41 18.92
N LEU A 35 0.65 1.56 19.87
CA LEU A 35 1.55 1.10 20.93
C LEU A 35 2.32 -0.17 20.57
N ALA A 36 2.04 -0.78 19.41
CA ALA A 36 2.64 -2.06 19.00
C ALA A 36 4.17 -1.96 18.88
N SER A 37 4.70 -0.81 18.44
CA SER A 37 6.13 -0.58 18.27
C SER A 37 6.95 -0.67 19.57
N ASN A 38 6.30 -0.53 20.73
CA ASN A 38 6.91 -0.65 22.06
C ASN A 38 7.05 -2.11 22.52
N HIS A 39 6.32 -3.03 21.89
CA HIS A 39 6.23 -4.44 22.28
C HIS A 39 6.86 -5.38 21.25
N LEU A 40 7.52 -4.84 20.23
CA LEU A 40 8.24 -5.63 19.24
C LEU A 40 9.40 -6.38 19.91
N ASN A 41 9.55 -7.66 19.58
CA ASN A 41 10.74 -8.40 19.99
C ASN A 41 11.99 -7.87 19.25
N PHE A 42 13.17 -8.34 19.63
CA PHE A 42 14.44 -7.84 19.08
C PHE A 42 14.51 -7.90 17.54
N GLU A 43 14.11 -9.02 16.94
CA GLU A 43 14.16 -9.22 15.48
C GLU A 43 13.14 -8.34 14.76
N GLN A 44 11.91 -8.29 15.27
CA GLN A 44 10.85 -7.43 14.76
C GLN A 44 11.25 -5.95 14.87
N LYS A 45 11.86 -5.54 15.98
CA LYS A 45 12.32 -4.16 16.19
C LYS A 45 13.45 -3.80 15.24
N HIS A 46 14.36 -4.72 14.97
CA HIS A 46 15.40 -4.54 13.97
C HIS A 46 14.81 -4.30 12.58
N ALA A 47 13.91 -5.17 12.13
CA ALA A 47 13.21 -5.00 10.84
C ALA A 47 12.40 -3.70 10.80
N TYR A 48 11.71 -3.38 11.90
CA TYR A 48 10.94 -2.16 12.06
C TYR A 48 11.79 -0.91 11.85
N ASN A 49 12.91 -0.80 12.56
CA ASN A 49 13.78 0.37 12.47
C ASN A 49 14.38 0.51 11.07
N LEU A 50 14.84 -0.59 10.46
CA LEU A 50 15.44 -0.58 9.11
C LEU A 50 14.46 -0.08 8.04
N ILE A 51 13.24 -0.61 8.05
CA ILE A 51 12.21 -0.26 7.06
C ILE A 51 11.70 1.16 7.31
N LEU A 52 11.48 1.54 8.58
CA LEU A 52 11.05 2.88 8.93
C LEU A 52 12.10 3.93 8.56
N GLU A 53 13.39 3.67 8.81
CA GLU A 53 14.47 4.54 8.38
C GLU A 53 14.49 4.70 6.84
N THR A 54 14.30 3.60 6.11
CA THR A 54 14.22 3.63 4.64
C THR A 54 13.08 4.53 4.16
N LEU A 55 11.90 4.42 4.78
CA LEU A 55 10.74 5.28 4.52
C LEU A 55 11.02 6.76 4.84
N LEU A 56 11.65 7.04 5.98
CA LEU A 56 11.94 8.41 6.44
C LEU A 56 13.02 9.09 5.60
N LEU A 57 13.95 8.33 5.03
CA LEU A 57 14.98 8.83 4.11
C LEU A 57 14.48 8.96 2.66
N ASP A 58 13.17 8.74 2.43
CA ASP A 58 12.51 8.73 1.13
C ASP A 58 13.21 7.83 0.09
N LYS A 59 13.75 6.70 0.56
CA LYS A 59 14.37 5.68 -0.27
C LYS A 59 13.33 4.65 -0.69
N SER A 60 13.56 4.02 -1.84
CA SER A 60 12.79 2.87 -2.31
C SER A 60 13.51 1.56 -2.02
N ALA A 61 12.77 0.53 -1.65
CA ALA A 61 13.30 -0.79 -1.37
C ALA A 61 12.19 -1.85 -1.36
N ALA A 62 12.58 -3.10 -1.62
CA ALA A 62 11.73 -4.27 -1.41
C ALA A 62 12.28 -5.09 -0.25
N PHE A 63 11.45 -5.34 0.75
CA PHE A 63 11.77 -6.15 1.92
C PHE A 63 10.93 -7.42 1.93
N PHE A 64 11.51 -8.51 2.43
CA PHE A 64 10.82 -9.76 2.67
C PHE A 64 10.85 -10.02 4.17
N ILE A 65 9.66 -10.14 4.77
CA ILE A 65 9.48 -10.51 6.17
C ILE A 65 9.01 -11.96 6.20
N ASP A 66 9.98 -12.79 6.55
CA ASP A 66 9.94 -14.23 6.46
C ASP A 66 9.89 -14.80 7.89
N GLY A 67 8.98 -15.72 8.16
CA GLY A 67 8.93 -16.41 9.45
C GLY A 67 7.82 -17.46 9.53
N PRO A 68 7.94 -18.45 10.41
CA PRO A 68 6.86 -19.42 10.66
C PRO A 68 5.52 -18.76 11.03
N ALA A 69 4.44 -19.52 10.89
CA ALA A 69 3.15 -19.12 11.45
C ALA A 69 3.28 -18.83 12.96
N GLY A 70 2.66 -17.75 13.43
CA GLY A 70 2.69 -17.36 14.84
C GLY A 70 3.89 -16.51 15.28
N THR A 71 4.83 -16.16 14.39
CA THR A 71 5.96 -15.25 14.74
C THR A 71 5.58 -13.77 14.86
N GLY A 72 4.29 -13.44 14.76
CA GLY A 72 3.82 -12.07 14.92
C GLY A 72 4.12 -11.14 13.75
N LYS A 73 4.28 -11.65 12.52
CA LYS A 73 4.45 -10.81 11.31
C LYS A 73 3.33 -9.79 11.16
N THR A 74 2.08 -10.22 11.35
CA THR A 74 0.91 -9.34 11.33
C THR A 74 0.98 -8.24 12.39
N PHE A 75 1.52 -8.54 13.56
CA PHE A 75 1.75 -7.54 14.62
C PHE A 75 2.76 -6.48 14.19
N LEU A 76 3.84 -6.90 13.53
CA LEU A 76 4.83 -5.99 12.93
C LEU A 76 4.22 -5.13 11.81
N TYR A 77 3.38 -5.70 10.93
CA TYR A 77 2.70 -4.94 9.89
C TYR A 77 1.77 -3.86 10.46
N LYS A 78 1.01 -4.21 11.50
CA LYS A 78 0.15 -3.26 12.20
C LYS A 78 0.93 -2.10 12.81
N ALA A 79 2.09 -2.37 13.41
CA ALA A 79 2.98 -1.33 13.92
C ALA A 79 3.46 -0.38 12.82
N PHE A 80 3.81 -0.89 11.63
CA PHE A 80 4.16 -0.03 10.49
C PHE A 80 2.98 0.82 10.01
N LEU A 81 1.81 0.19 9.81
CA LEU A 81 0.62 0.88 9.32
C LEU A 81 0.23 2.01 10.28
N ALA A 82 0.23 1.75 11.59
CA ALA A 82 -0.09 2.74 12.61
C ALA A 82 0.92 3.91 12.63
N GLU A 83 2.22 3.60 12.61
CA GLU A 83 3.27 4.63 12.62
C GLU A 83 3.18 5.56 11.42
N ILE A 84 2.97 5.01 10.22
CA ILE A 84 2.95 5.79 8.98
C ILE A 84 1.63 6.54 8.83
N ARG A 85 0.49 5.89 9.08
CA ARG A 85 -0.82 6.54 8.93
C ARG A 85 -1.08 7.60 10.01
N SER A 86 -0.54 7.46 11.23
CA SER A 86 -0.64 8.51 12.25
C SER A 86 0.01 9.84 11.83
N LYS A 87 0.97 9.77 10.89
CA LYS A 87 1.63 10.93 10.26
C LYS A 87 0.92 11.41 8.99
N HIS A 88 -0.30 10.93 8.72
CA HIS A 88 -1.09 11.26 7.53
C HIS A 88 -0.39 10.89 6.21
N ILE A 89 0.46 9.85 6.25
CA ILE A 89 1.13 9.29 5.07
C ILE A 89 0.36 8.05 4.62
N ILE A 90 0.17 7.91 3.31
CA ILE A 90 -0.53 6.76 2.73
C ILE A 90 0.35 5.50 2.84
N ALA A 91 -0.14 4.53 3.61
CA ALA A 91 0.40 3.17 3.70
C ALA A 91 -0.69 2.16 3.34
N LEU A 92 -0.47 1.37 2.31
CA LEU A 92 -1.45 0.41 1.81
C LEU A 92 -1.23 -0.97 2.43
N ALA A 93 -2.26 -1.49 3.09
CA ALA A 93 -2.32 -2.86 3.55
C ALA A 93 -2.96 -3.75 2.46
N THR A 94 -2.19 -4.71 1.96
CA THR A 94 -2.68 -5.70 1.00
C THR A 94 -2.35 -7.11 1.45
N ALA A 95 -3.19 -8.06 1.06
CA ALA A 95 -2.93 -9.47 1.28
C ALA A 95 -3.46 -10.33 0.14
N SER A 96 -3.03 -11.58 0.07
CA SER A 96 -3.45 -12.47 -1.00
C SER A 96 -4.90 -12.97 -0.86
N SER A 97 -5.38 -13.16 0.36
CA SER A 97 -6.76 -13.59 0.64
C SER A 97 -7.54 -12.49 1.36
N SER A 98 -8.88 -12.49 1.20
CA SER A 98 -9.76 -11.53 1.91
C SER A 98 -9.72 -11.73 3.42
N VAL A 99 -9.53 -12.97 3.88
CA VAL A 99 -9.43 -13.29 5.31
C VAL A 99 -8.18 -12.66 5.90
N VAL A 100 -7.02 -12.80 5.25
CA VAL A 100 -5.77 -12.18 5.71
C VAL A 100 -5.87 -10.65 5.63
N ALA A 101 -6.44 -10.12 4.53
CA ALA A 101 -6.63 -8.69 4.35
C ALA A 101 -7.49 -8.09 5.47
N SER A 102 -8.57 -8.75 5.89
CA SER A 102 -9.46 -8.25 6.94
C SER A 102 -8.81 -8.11 8.33
N ILE A 103 -7.65 -8.75 8.55
CA ILE A 103 -6.92 -8.67 9.83
C ILE A 103 -6.10 -7.37 9.89
N LEU A 104 -5.71 -6.82 8.74
CA LEU A 104 -4.95 -5.57 8.65
C LEU A 104 -5.92 -4.38 8.59
N PRO A 105 -5.71 -3.32 9.38
CA PRO A 105 -6.53 -2.11 9.28
C PRO A 105 -6.53 -1.54 7.86
N GLY A 106 -7.70 -1.31 7.28
CA GLY A 106 -7.84 -0.86 5.88
C GLY A 106 -7.37 -1.86 4.82
N GLY A 107 -7.16 -3.13 5.21
CA GLY A 107 -6.65 -4.16 4.32
C GLY A 107 -7.58 -4.47 3.15
N ARG A 108 -7.01 -4.64 1.95
CA ARG A 108 -7.71 -5.12 0.76
C ARG A 108 -6.95 -6.27 0.12
N THR A 109 -7.61 -7.09 -0.69
CA THR A 109 -6.88 -8.14 -1.42
C THR A 109 -5.97 -7.50 -2.48
N ALA A 110 -4.77 -8.04 -2.70
CA ALA A 110 -3.85 -7.54 -3.73
C ALA A 110 -4.49 -7.58 -5.12
N TYR A 111 -5.28 -8.63 -5.40
CA TYR A 111 -6.05 -8.74 -6.63
C TYR A 111 -6.97 -7.54 -6.85
N SER A 112 -7.76 -7.15 -5.83
CA SER A 112 -8.70 -6.03 -5.93
C SER A 112 -8.01 -4.66 -5.92
N ARG A 113 -6.98 -4.50 -5.08
CA ARG A 113 -6.25 -3.23 -4.90
C ARG A 113 -5.44 -2.88 -6.14
N PHE A 114 -4.77 -3.85 -6.76
CA PHE A 114 -3.93 -3.61 -7.92
C PHE A 114 -4.62 -3.93 -9.25
N LYS A 115 -5.85 -4.46 -9.26
CA LYS A 115 -6.54 -4.89 -10.50
C LYS A 115 -5.70 -5.90 -11.29
N ILE A 116 -5.15 -6.88 -10.58
CA ILE A 116 -4.34 -7.96 -11.17
C ILE A 116 -5.25 -8.78 -12.11
N PRO A 117 -4.87 -9.05 -13.37
CA PRO A 117 -5.66 -9.89 -14.27
C PRO A 117 -5.77 -11.35 -13.79
N LEU A 118 -6.89 -12.02 -14.09
CA LEU A 118 -7.05 -13.46 -13.82
C LEU A 118 -6.02 -14.31 -14.58
N ASN A 119 -5.74 -13.93 -15.83
CA ASN A 119 -4.79 -14.62 -16.69
C ASN A 119 -3.48 -13.81 -16.74
N ILE A 120 -2.55 -14.15 -15.85
CA ILE A 120 -1.24 -13.49 -15.77
C ILE A 120 -0.21 -14.25 -16.61
N GLU A 121 0.43 -13.54 -17.54
CA GLU A 121 1.50 -14.06 -18.39
C GLU A 121 2.75 -13.19 -18.27
N LYS A 122 3.87 -13.63 -18.88
CA LYS A 122 5.21 -13.05 -18.74
C LYS A 122 5.34 -11.54 -19.07
N ASN A 123 4.33 -10.92 -19.69
CA ASN A 123 4.32 -9.49 -20.04
C ASN A 123 3.05 -8.75 -19.58
N SER A 124 2.17 -9.43 -18.84
CA SER A 124 0.94 -8.84 -18.33
C SER A 124 1.24 -7.63 -17.44
N THR A 125 0.30 -6.69 -17.40
CA THR A 125 0.31 -5.57 -16.47
C THR A 125 -1.03 -5.52 -15.74
N CYS A 126 -1.05 -4.82 -14.63
CA CYS A 126 -2.27 -4.55 -13.89
C CYS A 126 -3.19 -3.58 -14.64
N ASN A 127 -4.50 -3.78 -14.59
CA ASN A 127 -5.47 -2.96 -15.30
C ASN A 127 -5.84 -1.70 -14.49
N VAL A 128 -4.87 -0.81 -14.31
CA VAL A 128 -5.03 0.46 -13.60
C VAL A 128 -4.81 1.61 -14.58
N SER A 129 -5.82 2.45 -14.78
CA SER A 129 -5.69 3.65 -15.61
C SER A 129 -4.79 4.68 -14.93
N LYS A 130 -3.78 5.19 -15.66
CA LYS A 130 -2.80 6.17 -15.17
C LYS A 130 -3.44 7.47 -14.68
N GLN A 131 -4.62 7.83 -15.19
CA GLN A 131 -5.37 9.03 -14.81
C GLN A 131 -6.45 8.75 -13.76
N GLY A 132 -6.69 7.48 -13.41
CA GLY A 132 -7.73 7.09 -12.46
C GLY A 132 -7.41 7.42 -11.00
N ASN A 133 -8.43 7.43 -10.14
CA ASN A 133 -8.30 7.70 -8.71
C ASN A 133 -7.33 6.72 -8.02
N LEU A 134 -7.39 5.43 -8.38
CA LEU A 134 -6.45 4.43 -7.89
C LEU A 134 -5.00 4.75 -8.25
N ALA A 135 -4.73 5.27 -9.45
CA ALA A 135 -3.38 5.69 -9.79
C ALA A 135 -2.92 6.89 -8.94
N LYS A 136 -3.82 7.83 -8.63
CA LYS A 136 -3.50 8.93 -7.70
C LYS A 136 -3.15 8.40 -6.31
N LEU A 137 -3.95 7.48 -5.77
CA LEU A 137 -3.66 6.82 -4.49
C LEU A 137 -2.30 6.12 -4.51
N LEU A 138 -2.02 5.32 -5.55
CA LEU A 138 -0.78 4.57 -5.69
C LEU A 138 0.46 5.47 -5.87
N ARG A 139 0.30 6.68 -6.43
CA ARG A 139 1.37 7.69 -6.46
C ARG A 139 1.68 8.23 -5.06
N LEU A 140 0.65 8.49 -4.26
CA LEU A 140 0.79 9.05 -2.92
C LEU A 140 1.28 8.01 -1.89
N ALA A 141 0.98 6.73 -2.11
CA ALA A 141 1.46 5.65 -1.25
C ALA A 141 2.99 5.67 -1.13
N LYS A 142 3.50 5.62 0.11
CA LYS A 142 4.94 5.47 0.42
C LYS A 142 5.29 4.05 0.82
N LEU A 143 4.39 3.41 1.56
CA LEU A 143 4.52 2.02 2.02
C LEU A 143 3.42 1.16 1.39
N ILE A 144 3.80 -0.02 0.90
CA ILE A 144 2.87 -1.08 0.51
C ILE A 144 3.26 -2.35 1.25
N ILE A 145 2.37 -2.86 2.10
CA ILE A 145 2.51 -4.19 2.71
C ILE A 145 1.70 -5.17 1.86
N TRP A 146 2.32 -6.28 1.47
CA TRP A 146 1.66 -7.37 0.77
C TRP A 146 1.90 -8.68 1.52
N ASP A 147 0.94 -9.05 2.37
CA ASP A 147 0.98 -10.29 3.14
C ASP A 147 0.57 -11.51 2.29
N GLU A 148 1.19 -12.65 2.55
CA GLU A 148 1.03 -13.88 1.75
C GLU A 148 1.31 -13.69 0.24
N ALA A 149 2.19 -12.74 -0.12
CA ALA A 149 2.48 -12.39 -1.51
C ALA A 149 2.93 -13.56 -2.42
N PRO A 150 3.70 -14.56 -1.93
CA PRO A 150 4.13 -15.70 -2.75
C PRO A 150 2.98 -16.48 -3.40
N MET A 151 1.76 -16.40 -2.87
CA MET A 151 0.57 -17.06 -3.46
C MET A 151 0.22 -16.54 -4.86
N PHE A 152 0.67 -15.34 -5.25
CA PHE A 152 0.35 -14.74 -6.54
C PHE A 152 1.33 -15.11 -7.66
N GLY A 153 2.42 -15.81 -7.34
CA GLY A 153 3.45 -16.19 -8.31
C GLY A 153 4.27 -15.01 -8.84
N LYS A 154 5.41 -15.30 -9.46
CA LYS A 154 6.38 -14.30 -9.94
C LYS A 154 5.77 -13.27 -10.90
N HIS A 155 4.92 -13.70 -11.82
CA HIS A 155 4.35 -12.82 -12.85
C HIS A 155 3.42 -11.75 -12.29
N SER A 156 2.70 -12.04 -11.20
CA SER A 156 1.86 -11.03 -10.55
C SER A 156 2.69 -9.95 -9.88
N ILE A 157 3.79 -10.33 -9.23
CA ILE A 157 4.72 -9.37 -8.62
C ILE A 157 5.33 -8.49 -9.72
N GLU A 158 5.77 -9.08 -10.83
CA GLU A 158 6.30 -8.35 -11.99
C GLU A 158 5.27 -7.40 -12.61
N ALA A 159 4.00 -7.81 -12.71
CA ALA A 159 2.92 -6.98 -13.23
C ALA A 159 2.59 -5.79 -12.33
N VAL A 160 2.63 -5.98 -10.99
CA VAL A 160 2.44 -4.89 -10.03
C VAL A 160 3.62 -3.93 -10.08
N ASP A 161 4.86 -4.44 -10.11
CA ASP A 161 6.07 -3.62 -10.28
C ASP A 161 6.00 -2.77 -11.57
N LYS A 162 5.69 -3.40 -12.70
CA LYS A 162 5.54 -2.71 -14.00
C LYS A 162 4.47 -1.62 -13.96
N MET A 163 3.32 -1.91 -13.35
CA MET A 163 2.24 -0.93 -13.20
C MET A 163 2.65 0.24 -12.29
N LEU A 164 3.31 -0.02 -11.15
CA LEU A 164 3.75 1.05 -10.25
C LEU A 164 4.80 1.94 -10.91
N ARG A 165 5.72 1.36 -11.69
CA ARG A 165 6.69 2.10 -12.51
C ARG A 165 6.02 3.00 -13.54
N ASP A 166 5.04 2.47 -14.27
CA ASP A 166 4.29 3.26 -15.25
C ASP A 166 3.49 4.40 -14.59
N ILE A 167 2.81 4.14 -13.47
CA ILE A 167 2.01 5.16 -12.76
C ILE A 167 2.88 6.29 -12.20
N ASN A 168 4.09 5.97 -11.71
CA ASN A 168 5.01 6.92 -11.09
C ASN A 168 6.04 7.51 -12.08
N ASP A 169 5.98 7.17 -13.36
CA ASP A 169 6.90 7.66 -14.39
C ASP A 169 8.39 7.48 -14.01
N THR A 170 8.72 6.28 -13.51
CA THR A 170 10.07 5.96 -13.01
C THR A 170 10.45 4.51 -13.28
N ASP A 171 11.74 4.26 -13.52
CA ASP A 171 12.29 2.91 -13.67
C ASP A 171 12.70 2.28 -12.33
N LEU A 172 12.55 3.00 -11.21
CA LEU A 172 12.85 2.46 -9.88
C LEU A 172 11.93 1.27 -9.56
N PRO A 173 12.44 0.20 -8.94
CA PRO A 173 11.62 -0.92 -8.50
C PRO A 173 10.38 -0.46 -7.72
N PHE A 174 9.25 -1.06 -8.04
CA PHE A 174 7.92 -0.78 -7.49
C PHE A 174 7.54 0.70 -7.57
N GLY A 175 7.94 1.41 -8.61
CA GLY A 175 7.62 2.83 -8.77
C GLY A 175 8.25 3.73 -7.70
N GLY A 176 9.38 3.30 -7.14
CA GLY A 176 10.07 4.03 -6.09
C GLY A 176 9.40 3.93 -4.71
N LYS A 177 8.55 2.92 -4.47
CA LYS A 177 7.91 2.72 -3.16
C LYS A 177 8.75 1.82 -2.26
N VAL A 178 8.45 1.84 -0.97
CA VAL A 178 8.86 0.77 -0.06
C VAL A 178 7.78 -0.30 -0.09
N ILE A 179 8.16 -1.51 -0.52
CA ILE A 179 7.28 -2.68 -0.49
C ILE A 179 7.77 -3.69 0.54
N VAL A 180 6.84 -4.24 1.31
CA VAL A 180 7.12 -5.27 2.33
C VAL A 180 6.28 -6.50 1.98
N PHE A 181 6.95 -7.57 1.59
CA PHE A 181 6.33 -8.85 1.31
C PHE A 181 6.31 -9.73 2.55
N GLY A 182 5.14 -10.26 2.88
CA GLY A 182 4.97 -11.27 3.91
C GLY A 182 4.93 -12.68 3.33
N ARG A 183 5.57 -13.62 4.03
CA ARG A 183 5.53 -15.05 3.70
C ARG A 183 5.44 -15.89 4.97
N ASP A 184 4.49 -16.82 4.97
CA ASP A 184 4.52 -17.98 5.85
C ASP A 184 5.42 -19.08 5.26
N PHE A 185 6.36 -19.58 6.05
CA PHE A 185 7.00 -20.86 5.78
C PHE A 185 6.14 -21.99 6.35
N HIS A 186 5.87 -22.98 5.50
CA HIS A 186 5.38 -24.30 5.90
C HIS A 186 6.54 -25.30 5.84
#